data_AF-A0A951CUF0-F1
#
_entry.id   AF-A0A951CUF0-F1
#
_cell.length_a   1.000
_cell.length_b   1.000
_cell.length_c   1.000
_cell.angle_alpha   90.00
_cell.angle_beta   90.00
_cell.angle_gamma   90.00
#
_symmetry.space_group_name_H-M   'P 1'
#
loop_
_entity.id
_entity.type
_entity.pdbx_description
1 polymer ?
#
loop_
_entity_poly.entity_id
_entity_poly.type
_entity_poly.pdbx_seq_one_letter_code
_entity_poly.pdbx_strand_id
1 'polypeptide(L)' 'MEWYYADAGQRAGPIDESELQTLYASGKVQRDTLVWKAGMPDWQPLESMQLP' A
#
# COMPACT_ATOMS: atom_id res chain seq x y z
N MET A 1 -2.16 -9.86 6.62
CA MET A 1 -1.61 -8.68 7.35
C MET A 1 -2.40 -7.49 6.86
N GLU A 2 -2.86 -6.62 7.75
CA GLU A 2 -3.66 -5.47 7.34
C GLU A 2 -2.77 -4.36 6.73
N TRP A 3 -2.91 -4.18 5.42
CA TRP A 3 -2.32 -3.11 4.64
C TRP A 3 -3.34 -2.03 4.34
N TYR A 4 -2.84 -0.81 4.25
CA TYR A 4 -3.58 0.37 3.87
C TYR A 4 -2.78 1.13 2.81
N TYR A 5 -3.46 1.82 1.91
CA TYR A 5 -2.85 2.65 0.87
C TYR A 5 -3.56 4.00 0.78
N ALA A 6 -2.87 5.02 0.26
CA ALA A 6 -3.45 6.32 0.00
C ALA A 6 -4.13 6.32 -1.38
N ASP A 7 -5.44 6.55 -1.42
CA ASP A 7 -6.26 6.70 -2.63
C ASP A 7 -6.86 8.10 -2.62
N ALA A 8 -6.48 8.94 -3.58
CA ALA A 8 -6.98 10.33 -3.70
C ALA A 8 -6.92 11.17 -2.39
N GLY A 9 -5.89 10.96 -1.57
CA GLY A 9 -5.72 11.66 -0.29
C GLY A 9 -6.51 11.06 0.89
N GLN A 10 -7.16 9.91 0.69
CA GLN A 10 -7.84 9.16 1.73
C GLN A 10 -7.15 7.82 1.97
N ARG A 11 -7.28 7.31 3.19
CA ARG A 11 -6.85 5.95 3.56
C ARG A 11 -7.85 4.94 2.99
N ALA A 12 -7.38 4.00 2.19
CA ALA A 12 -8.11 2.83 1.73
C ALA A 12 -7.56 1.55 2.37
N GLY A 13 -8.45 0.62 2.76
CA GLY A 13 -8.12 -0.61 3.49
C GLY A 13 -9.02 -0.85 4.72
N PRO A 14 -8.73 -1.86 5.55
CA PRO A 14 -7.62 -2.80 5.42
C PRO A 14 -7.78 -3.76 4.24
N ILE A 15 -6.66 -4.09 3.59
CA ILE A 15 -6.55 -5.15 2.58
C ILE A 15 -5.39 -6.08 2.94
N ASP A 16 -5.33 -7.25 2.33
CA ASP A 16 -4.17 -8.13 2.44
C ASP A 16 -3.11 -7.82 1.36
N GLU A 17 -1.90 -8.35 1.55
CA GLU A 17 -0.77 -8.13 0.64
C GLU A 17 -1.05 -8.60 -0.80
N SER A 18 -1.80 -9.70 -0.97
CA SER A 18 -2.22 -10.18 -2.30
C SER A 18 -3.16 -9.20 -3.01
N GLU A 19 -4.03 -8.52 -2.26
CA GLU A 19 -4.88 -7.46 -2.79
C GLU A 19 -4.04 -6.22 -3.15
N LEU A 20 -3.07 -5.87 -2.31
CA LEU A 20 -2.13 -4.78 -2.60
C LEU A 20 -1.35 -5.05 -3.90
N GLN A 21 -0.88 -6.29 -4.11
CA GLN A 21 -0.23 -6.70 -5.36
C GLN A 21 -1.18 -6.63 -6.56
N THR A 22 -2.44 -7.03 -6.38
CA THR A 22 -3.46 -6.92 -7.43
C THR A 22 -3.73 -5.46 -7.79
N LEU A 23 -3.81 -4.58 -6.79
CA LEU A 23 -3.97 -3.15 -6.99
C LEU A 23 -2.76 -2.54 -7.71
N TYR A 24 -1.56 -2.96 -7.34
CA TYR A 24 -0.33 -2.58 -8.03
C TYR A 24 -0.31 -3.04 -9.49
N ALA A 25 -0.68 -4.29 -9.75
CA ALA A 25 -0.80 -4.84 -11.10
C ALA A 25 -1.89 -4.13 -11.94
N SER A 26 -2.97 -3.67 -11.31
CA SER A 26 -4.01 -2.88 -11.96
C SER A 26 -3.65 -1.40 -12.21
N GLY A 27 -2.53 -0.93 -11.63
CA GLY A 27 -2.09 0.47 -11.70
C GLY A 27 -2.83 1.41 -10.74
N LYS A 28 -3.72 0.90 -9.89
CA LYS A 28 -4.42 1.70 -8.86
C LYS A 28 -3.46 2.14 -7.75
N VAL A 29 -2.51 1.29 -7.39
CA VAL A 29 -1.39 1.63 -6.50
C VAL A 29 -0.13 1.65 -7.36
N GLN A 30 0.71 2.65 -7.18
CA GLN A 30 1.99 2.79 -7.86
C GLN A 30 3.14 2.82 -6.86
N ARG A 31 4.37 2.86 -7.37
CA ARG A 31 5.60 2.87 -6.57
C ARG A 31 5.66 4.05 -5.58
N ASP A 32 5.16 5.22 -5.98
CA ASP A 32 5.13 6.40 -5.13
C ASP A 32 3.96 6.40 -4.13
N THR A 33 2.96 5.52 -4.35
CA THR A 33 1.76 5.49 -3.51
C THR A 33 2.14 5.15 -2.08
N LEU A 34 1.72 6.01 -1.16
CA LEU A 34 1.94 5.81 0.26
C LEU A 34 1.12 4.61 0.74
N VAL A 35 1.81 3.67 1.37
CA VAL A 35 1.24 2.51 2.03
C VAL A 35 1.64 2.44 3.48
N TRP A 36 0.82 1.78 4.28
CA TRP A 36 1.07 1.56 5.69
C TRP A 36 0.57 0.18 6.07
N LYS A 37 1.30 -0.50 6.95
CA LYS A 37 0.86 -1.75 7.58
C LYS A 37 0.99 -1.66 9.08
N ALA A 38 0.19 -2.47 9.78
CA ALA A 38 0.29 -2.61 11.22
C ALA A 38 1.74 -2.90 11.66
N GLY A 39 2.27 -2.05 12.53
CA GLY A 39 3.66 -2.11 13.02
C GLY A 39 4.63 -1.11 12.35
N MET A 40 4.20 -0.37 11.32
CA MET A 40 5.00 0.71 10.75
C MET A 40 4.87 2.02 11.52
N PRO A 41 5.97 2.77 11.69
CA PRO A 41 5.95 4.04 12.41
C PRO A 41 5.20 5.14 11.65
N ASP A 42 5.24 5.12 10.31
CA ASP A 42 4.56 6.09 9.45
C ASP A 42 4.26 5.47 8.08
N TRP A 43 3.47 6.17 7.26
CA TRP A 43 3.22 5.81 5.87
C TRP A 43 4.50 5.92 5.06
N GLN A 44 4.71 4.99 4.14
CA GLN A 44 5.91 4.94 3.31
C GLN A 44 5.52 4.67 1.86
N PRO A 45 6.23 5.22 0.87
CA PRO A 45 6.02 4.86 -0.53
C PRO A 45 6.15 3.34 -0.73
N LEU A 46 5.31 2.77 -1.60
CA LEU A 46 5.32 1.34 -1.91
C LEU A 46 6.71 0.84 -2.31
N GLU A 47 7.47 1.63 -3.07
CA GLU A 47 8.85 1.30 -3.45
C GLU A 47 9.80 1.13 -2.27
N SER A 48 9.56 1.84 -1.17
CA SER A 48 10.37 1.72 0.05
C SER A 48 10.07 0.42 0.80
N MET A 49 8.98 -0.27 0.48
CA MET A 49 8.59 -1.51 1.14
C MET A 49 9.40 -2.74 0.69
N GLN A 50 10.31 -2.61 -0.29
CA GLN A 50 11.02 -3.73 -0.91
C GLN A 50 10.08 -4.93 -1.14
N LEU A 51 8.99 -4.70 -1.88
CA LEU A 51 8.17 -5.81 -2.36
C LEU A 51 9.04 -6.68 -3.30
N PRO A 52 9.03 -8.01 -3.13
CA PRO A 52 9.85 -8.93 -3.91
C PRO A 52 9.51 -8.92 -5.41
#